data_AF-A0A3D0CV27-F1
#
_entry.id   AF-A0A3D0CV27-F1
#
_cell.length_a   1.000
_cell.length_b   1.000
_cell.length_c   1.000
_cell.angle_alpha   90.00
_cell.angle_beta   90.00
_cell.angle_gamma   90.00
#
_symmetry.space_group_name_H-M   'P 1'
#
loop_
_entity.id
_entity.type
_entity.pdbx_description
1 polymer ?
#
loop_
_entity_poly.entity_id
_entity_poly.type
_entity_poly.pdbx_seq_one_letter_code
_entity_poly.pdbx_strand_id
1 'polypeptide(L)'
;MGWTDTTDALALAGEELRRESNPAERPTILPLTDGRPATEATQTSEAMAAYSAALRDQLRRLAEDGVVVHVIPVAADPAELAKVEPW
;
A
#
# COMPACT_ATOMS: atom_id res chain seq x y z
N MET A 1 -13.13 2.87 14.90
CA MET A 1 -12.81 2.87 13.47
C MET A 1 -11.57 2.01 13.32
N GLY A 2 -11.65 0.93 12.53
CA GLY A 2 -10.55 -0.01 12.37
C GLY A 2 -9.44 0.61 11.53
N TRP A 3 -8.22 0.18 11.76
CA TRP A 3 -7.11 0.51 10.88
C TRP A 3 -7.23 -0.30 9.58
N THR A 4 -6.70 0.23 8.48
CA THR A 4 -6.79 -0.38 7.14
C THR A 4 -5.52 -1.17 6.83
N ASP A 5 -5.65 -2.44 6.45
CA ASP A 5 -4.52 -3.20 5.92
C ASP A 5 -4.23 -2.76 4.48
N THR A 6 -3.12 -2.04 4.31
CA THR A 6 -2.66 -1.56 3.00
C THR A 6 -2.45 -2.70 2.00
N THR A 7 -2.05 -3.89 2.44
CA THR A 7 -1.84 -5.04 1.55
C THR A 7 -3.15 -5.48 0.90
N ASP A 8 -4.19 -5.65 1.72
CA ASP A 8 -5.53 -6.02 1.24
C ASP A 8 -6.16 -4.91 0.40
N ALA A 9 -5.98 -3.64 0.80
CA ALA A 9 -6.48 -2.50 0.04
C ALA A 9 -5.87 -2.43 -1.37
N LEU A 10 -4.57 -2.71 -1.50
CA LEU A 10 -3.88 -2.79 -2.80
C LEU A 10 -4.34 -3.99 -3.62
N ALA A 11 -4.62 -5.12 -2.98
CA ALA A 11 -5.17 -6.29 -3.67
C ALA A 11 -6.54 -5.98 -4.28
N LEU A 12 -7.44 -5.39 -3.50
CA LEU A 12 -8.77 -4.97 -3.97
C LEU A 12 -8.68 -3.94 -5.09
N ALA A 13 -7.83 -2.91 -4.94
CA ALA A 13 -7.64 -1.90 -5.98
C ALA A 13 -7.11 -2.52 -7.29
N GLY A 14 -6.17 -3.47 -7.20
CA GLY A 14 -5.66 -4.20 -8.36
C GLY A 14 -6.72 -5.05 -9.05
N GLU A 15 -7.60 -5.70 -8.28
CA GLU A 15 -8.74 -6.44 -8.84
C GLU A 15 -9.70 -5.56 -9.62
N GLU A 16 -10.07 -4.39 -9.07
CA GLU A 16 -10.97 -3.47 -9.77
C GLU A 16 -10.31 -2.88 -11.03
N LEU A 17 -9.02 -2.52 -10.96
CA LEU A 17 -8.30 -2.07 -12.15
C LEU A 17 -8.23 -3.15 -13.24
N ARG A 18 -8.09 -4.43 -12.89
CA ARG A 18 -8.14 -5.52 -13.88
C ARG A 18 -9.50 -5.69 -14.54
N ARG A 19 -10.60 -5.33 -13.86
CA ARG A 19 -11.95 -5.40 -14.44
C ARG A 19 -12.24 -4.25 -15.39
N GLU A 20 -11.75 -3.06 -15.07
CA GLU A 20 -12.12 -1.82 -15.77
C GLU A 20 -11.01 -1.25 -16.67
N SER A 21 -9.80 -1.82 -16.65
CA SER A 21 -8.66 -1.25 -17.37
C SER A 21 -8.82 -1.26 -18.89
N ASN A 22 -8.68 -0.06 -19.47
CA ASN A 22 -8.46 0.14 -20.88
C ASN A 22 -6.99 -0.22 -21.23
N PRO A 23 -6.72 -1.12 -22.20
CA PRO A 23 -5.36 -1.49 -22.59
C PRO A 23 -4.49 -0.32 -23.07
N ALA A 24 -5.11 0.79 -23.48
CA ALA A 24 -4.42 2.00 -23.92
C ALA A 24 -3.97 2.92 -22.76
N GLU A 25 -4.44 2.65 -21.54
CA GLU A 25 -4.16 3.48 -20.36
C GLU A 25 -3.27 2.72 -19.38
N ARG A 26 -2.44 3.46 -18.64
CA ARG A 26 -1.58 2.89 -17.62
C ARG A 26 -2.29 3.00 -16.26
N PRO A 27 -2.83 1.91 -15.70
CA PRO A 27 -3.55 1.97 -14.43
C PRO A 27 -2.60 2.43 -13.31
N THR A 28 -3.13 3.28 -12.41
CA THR A 28 -2.34 3.87 -11.33
C THR A 28 -3.13 3.85 -10.02
N ILE A 29 -2.49 3.45 -8.92
CA ILE A 29 -3.05 3.47 -7.57
C ILE A 29 -2.30 4.53 -6.75
N LEU A 30 -3.04 5.41 -6.06
CA LEU A 30 -2.48 6.43 -5.17
C LEU A 30 -2.97 6.22 -3.72
N PRO A 31 -2.32 5.34 -2.93
CA PRO A 31 -2.65 5.20 -1.53
C PRO A 31 -2.31 6.47 -0.73
N LEU A 32 -3.31 6.92 0.02
CA LEU A 32 -3.20 7.98 1.04
C LEU A 32 -3.03 7.27 2.38
N THR A 33 -1.82 7.28 2.95
CA THR A 33 -1.49 6.49 4.14
C THR A 33 -0.54 7.23 5.06
N ASP A 34 -0.66 7.02 6.37
CA ASP A 34 0.29 7.47 7.39
C ASP A 34 1.48 6.51 7.55
N GLY A 35 1.54 5.45 6.74
CA GLY A 35 2.59 4.44 6.72
C GLY A 35 2.50 3.42 7.86
N ARG A 36 1.47 3.49 8.72
CA ARG A 36 1.34 2.59 9.87
C ARG A 36 0.56 1.32 9.49
N PRO A 37 1.03 0.13 9.89
CA PRO A 37 0.31 -1.11 9.65
C PRO A 37 -0.97 -1.17 10.48
N ALA A 38 -1.93 -1.97 10.02
CA ALA A 38 -3.28 -1.96 10.55
C ALA A 38 -3.43 -2.55 11.96
N THR A 39 -2.47 -3.31 12.46
CA THR A 39 -2.68 -4.04 13.71
C THR A 39 -1.59 -3.78 14.72
N GLU A 40 -1.98 -3.61 15.98
CA GLU A 40 -1.04 -3.67 17.11
C GLU A 40 -0.34 -5.03 17.17
N ALA A 41 -0.95 -6.08 16.61
CA ALA A 41 -0.35 -7.40 16.45
C ALA A 41 0.86 -7.42 15.50
N THR A 42 1.06 -6.38 14.67
CA THR A 42 2.27 -6.25 13.85
C THR A 42 3.48 -5.71 14.62
N GLN A 43 3.36 -5.43 15.93
CA GLN A 43 4.42 -4.79 16.73
C GLN A 43 5.65 -5.68 17.03
N THR A 44 5.62 -6.98 16.72
CA THR A 44 6.84 -7.81 16.81
C THR A 44 7.69 -7.63 15.55
N SER A 45 9.02 -7.68 15.70
CA SER A 45 9.93 -7.57 14.55
C SER A 45 9.65 -8.62 13.46
N GLU A 46 9.23 -9.82 13.86
CA GLU A 46 8.87 -10.90 12.93
C GLU A 46 7.57 -10.60 12.18
N ALA A 47 6.53 -10.11 12.87
CA ALA A 47 5.28 -9.74 12.24
C ALA A 47 5.46 -8.55 11.28
N MET A 48 6.27 -7.55 11.65
CA MET A 48 6.63 -6.46 10.73
C MET A 48 7.37 -6.95 9.50
N ALA A 49 8.31 -7.89 9.66
CA ALA A 49 9.05 -8.45 8.54
C ALA A 49 8.12 -9.21 7.58
N ALA A 50 7.21 -10.02 8.12
CA ALA A 50 6.20 -10.74 7.34
C ALA A 50 5.25 -9.79 6.61
N TYR A 51 4.77 -8.74 7.30
CA TYR A 51 3.93 -7.70 6.70
C TYR A 51 4.66 -6.98 5.55
N SER A 52 5.90 -6.55 5.78
CA SER A 52 6.71 -5.87 4.77
C SER A 52 6.97 -6.77 3.57
N ALA A 53 7.19 -8.07 3.79
CA ALA A 53 7.35 -9.04 2.72
C ALA A 53 6.06 -9.21 1.90
N ALA A 54 4.90 -9.30 2.56
CA ALA A 54 3.61 -9.40 1.89
C ALA A 54 3.30 -8.14 1.06
N LEU A 55 3.55 -6.96 1.62
CA LEU A 55 3.36 -5.69 0.93
C LEU A 55 4.24 -5.57 -0.33
N ARG A 56 5.52 -5.97 -0.23
CA ARG A 56 6.45 -6.01 -1.37
C ARG A 56 6.02 -7.01 -2.44
N ASP A 57 5.54 -8.18 -2.04
CA ASP A 57 5.02 -9.17 -2.99
C ASP A 57 3.79 -8.63 -3.73
N GLN A 58 2.91 -7.93 -3.02
CA GLN A 58 1.73 -7.31 -3.63
C GLN A 58 2.09 -6.18 -4.61
N LEU A 59 3.04 -5.31 -4.24
CA LEU A 59 3.58 -4.28 -5.14
C LEU A 59 4.21 -4.90 -6.41
N ARG A 60 4.94 -6.00 -6.25
CA ARG A 60 5.55 -6.72 -7.38
C ARG A 60 4.48 -7.26 -8.34
N ARG A 61 3.41 -7.88 -7.82
CA ARG A 61 2.30 -8.37 -8.65
C ARG A 61 1.61 -7.24 -9.42
N LEU A 62 1.36 -6.12 -8.75
CA LEU A 62 0.80 -4.93 -9.40
C LEU A 62 1.71 -4.40 -10.51
N ALA A 63 3.03 -4.37 -10.28
CA ALA A 63 4.00 -3.97 -11.30
C ALA A 63 4.05 -4.94 -12.49
N GLU A 64 3.95 -6.25 -12.25
CA GLU A 64 3.82 -7.29 -13.29
C GLU A 64 2.55 -7.08 -14.13
N ASP A 65 1.46 -6.61 -13.51
CA ASP A 65 0.20 -6.21 -14.16
C ASP A 65 0.27 -4.82 -14.84
N GLY A 66 1.43 -4.16 -14.83
CA GLY A 66 1.63 -2.84 -15.45
C GLY A 66 1.06 -1.66 -14.65
N VAL A 67 0.57 -1.91 -13.43
CA VAL A 67 0.02 -0.91 -12.52
C VAL A 67 1.14 -0.11 -11.87
N VAL A 68 0.99 1.22 -11.82
CA VAL A 68 1.90 2.11 -11.09
C VAL A 68 1.32 2.41 -9.71
N VAL A 69 2.14 2.35 -8.66
CA VAL A 69 1.73 2.72 -7.31
C VAL A 69 2.51 3.94 -6.84
N HIS A 70 1.82 5.00 -6.42
CA HIS A 70 2.40 6.22 -5.87
C HIS A 70 1.92 6.47 -4.46
N VAL A 71 2.83 6.50 -3.50
CA VAL A 71 2.49 6.72 -2.09
C VAL A 71 2.37 8.21 -1.80
N ILE A 72 1.24 8.62 -1.25
CA ILE A 72 1.07 9.96 -0.69
C ILE A 72 1.02 9.83 0.83
N PRO A 73 2.10 10.23 1.54
CA PRO A 73 2.11 10.20 2.99
C PRO A 73 1.12 11.23 3.55
N VAL A 74 0.31 10.83 4.52
CA VAL A 74 -0.65 11.69 5.21
C VAL A 74 -0.31 11.68 6.70
N ALA A 75 -0.07 12.86 7.26
CA ALA A 75 0.11 13.04 8.70
C ALA A 75 -0.68 14.26 9.17
N ALA A 76 -1.15 14.22 10.43
CA ALA A 76 -1.83 15.35 11.05
C ALA A 76 -0.86 16.51 11.35
N ASP A 77 0.42 16.20 11.58
CA ASP A 77 1.50 17.16 11.80
C ASP A 77 2.54 17.06 10.66
N PRO A 78 2.87 18.17 9.97
CA PRO A 78 3.92 18.21 8.97
C PRO A 78 5.29 17.68 9.45
N ALA A 79 5.60 17.81 10.75
CA ALA A 79 6.83 17.27 11.33
C ALA A 79 6.86 15.73 11.37
N GLU A 80 5.70 15.07 11.29
CA GLU A 80 5.59 13.61 11.23
C GLU A 80 5.72 13.07 9.81
N LEU A 81 5.47 13.88 8.77
CA LEU A 81 5.67 13.46 7.37
C LEU A 81 7.14 13.06 7.11
N ALA A 82 8.10 13.72 7.75
CA ALA A 82 9.52 13.40 7.63
C ALA A 82 9.90 12.02 8.21
N LYS A 83 9.00 11.39 8.98
CA LYS A 83 9.20 10.09 9.63
C LYS A 83 8.51 8.95 8.87
N VAL A 84 7.72 9.25 7.84
CA VAL A 84 7.07 8.24 7.02
C VAL A 84 8.11 7.68 6.05
N GLU A 85 8.58 6.47 6.32
CA GLU A 85 9.46 5.76 5.39
C GLU A 85 8.63 5.22 4.21
N PRO A 86 9.03 5.50 2.95
CA PRO A 86 8.44 4.83 1.80
C PRO A 86 8.78 3.34 1.84
N TRP A 87 7.79 2.52 1.52
CA TRP A 87 7.77 1.05 1.64
C TRP A 87 8.41 0.33 0.46
#